data_AF-A0A2N6KF19-F1
#
_entry.id   AF-A0A2N6KF19-F1
#
_cell.length_a   1.000
_cell.length_b   1.000
_cell.length_c   1.000
_cell.angle_alpha   90.00
_cell.angle_beta   90.00
_cell.angle_gamma   90.00
#
_symmetry.space_group_name_H-M   'P 1'
#
loop_
_entity.id
_entity.type
_entity.pdbx_description
1 polymer ?
#
loop_
_entity_poly.entity_id
_entity_poly.type
_entity_poly.pdbx_seq_one_letter_code
_entity_poly.pdbx_strand_id
1 'polypeptide(L)'
;MKNNLSWELIKILHLNSQTHQEEVHAPPLSALKERDWKALKELFDRKDGDEIEADINSKLCLMVPEPCWEDEPFDFLREYL
;
A
#
# COMPACT_ATOMS: atom_id res chain seq x y z
N MET A 1 -6.79 5.65 53.84
CA MET A 1 -6.88 6.85 52.99
C MET A 1 -5.93 6.67 51.80
N LYS A 2 -6.45 6.21 50.66
CA LYS A 2 -5.62 5.89 49.47
C LYS A 2 -5.31 7.18 48.71
N ASN A 3 -4.17 7.79 49.06
CA ASN A 3 -3.28 8.63 48.25
C ASN A 3 -3.79 9.15 46.90
N ASN A 4 -4.41 10.34 46.91
CA ASN A 4 -4.69 11.18 45.74
C ASN A 4 -3.45 11.47 44.88
N LEU A 5 -2.24 11.42 45.47
CA LEU A 5 -0.97 11.58 44.78
C LEU A 5 -0.75 10.51 43.69
N SER A 6 -1.26 9.28 43.89
CA SER A 6 -1.13 8.21 42.90
C SER A 6 -1.97 8.49 41.65
N TRP A 7 -3.15 9.08 41.81
CA TRP A 7 -4.05 9.37 40.70
C TRP A 7 -3.58 10.56 39.87
N GLU A 8 -2.98 11.56 40.50
CA GLU A 8 -2.37 12.69 39.78
C GLU A 8 -1.14 12.25 38.97
N LEU A 9 -0.32 11.34 39.50
CA LEU A 9 0.79 10.75 38.74
C LEU A 9 0.30 9.91 37.55
N ILE A 10 -0.79 9.15 37.73
CA ILE A 10 -1.43 8.40 36.64
C ILE A 10 -1.98 9.34 35.57
N LYS A 11 -2.60 10.46 35.94
CA LYS A 11 -3.08 11.47 34.98
C LYS A 11 -1.94 12.13 34.22
N ILE A 12 -0.84 12.48 34.88
CA ILE A 12 0.34 13.08 34.21
C ILE A 12 0.97 12.08 33.23
N LEU A 13 1.08 10.81 33.61
CA LEU A 13 1.57 9.76 32.71
C LEU A 13 0.64 9.56 31.50
N HIS A 14 -0.67 9.59 31.72
CA HIS A 14 -1.66 9.47 30.64
C HIS A 14 -1.63 10.69 29.70
N LEU A 15 -1.51 11.90 30.25
CA LEU A 15 -1.41 13.14 29.47
C LEU A 15 -0.13 13.16 28.61
N ASN A 16 1.01 12.76 29.18
CA ASN A 16 2.27 12.65 28.44
C ASN A 16 2.28 11.51 27.41
N SER A 17 1.48 10.45 27.62
CA SER A 17 1.29 9.38 26.64
C SER A 17 0.41 9.81 25.45
N GLN A 18 -0.43 10.82 25.63
CA GLN A 18 -1.29 11.37 24.57
C GLN A 18 -0.63 12.49 23.76
N THR A 19 0.44 13.12 24.27
CA THR A 19 1.15 14.19 23.54
C THR A 19 2.24 13.71 22.58
N HIS A 20 2.52 12.40 22.53
CA HIS A 20 3.56 11.83 21.65
C HIS A 20 3.11 10.54 20.95
N GLN A 21 1.87 10.52 20.47
CA GLN A 21 1.61 9.74 19.25
C GLN A 21 1.88 10.67 18.07
N GLU A 22 3.16 10.96 17.85
CA GLU A 22 3.58 11.42 16.53
C GLU A 22 3.19 10.29 15.58
N GLU A 23 2.15 10.53 14.79
CA GLU A 23 1.82 9.65 13.67
C GLU A 23 3.09 9.51 12.84
N VAL A 24 3.71 8.33 12.91
CA VAL A 24 4.93 8.01 12.19
C VAL A 24 4.53 7.85 10.73
N HIS A 25 4.39 8.98 10.04
CA HIS A 25 4.23 8.98 8.60
C HIS A 25 5.53 8.52 7.96
N ALA A 26 5.41 7.85 6.82
CA ALA A 26 6.57 7.64 5.97
C ALA A 26 7.21 9.02 5.68
N PRO A 27 8.55 9.14 5.76
CA PRO A 27 9.21 10.38 5.40
C PRO A 27 8.76 10.80 3.98
N PRO A 28 8.62 12.12 3.70
CA PRO A 28 8.28 12.59 2.37
C PRO A 28 9.18 11.90 1.35
N LEU A 29 8.57 11.26 0.33
CA LEU A 29 9.29 10.55 -0.70
C LEU A 29 10.39 11.48 -1.23
N SER A 30 11.66 11.09 -1.01
CA SER A 30 12.77 11.84 -1.56
C SER A 30 12.61 11.92 -3.07
N ALA A 31 12.83 13.10 -3.66
CA ALA A 31 12.78 13.26 -5.11
C ALA A 31 13.64 12.18 -5.79
N LEU A 32 13.09 11.58 -6.84
CA LEU A 32 13.78 10.55 -7.61
C LEU A 32 15.11 11.08 -8.13
N LYS A 33 16.17 10.32 -7.89
CA LYS A 33 17.51 10.65 -8.40
C LYS A 33 17.59 10.27 -9.87
N GLU A 34 18.57 10.82 -10.59
CA GLU A 34 18.84 10.49 -12.00
C GLU A 34 18.92 8.97 -12.26
N ARG A 35 19.52 8.22 -11.33
CA ARG A 35 19.56 6.75 -11.38
C ARG A 35 18.16 6.14 -11.42
N ASP A 36 17.25 6.64 -10.59
CA ASP A 36 15.90 6.11 -10.48
C ASP A 36 15.10 6.43 -11.74
N TRP A 37 15.27 7.64 -12.30
CA TRP A 37 14.70 8.00 -13.59
C TRP A 37 15.23 7.15 -14.75
N LYS A 38 16.52 6.84 -14.76
CA LYS A 38 17.11 5.94 -15.76
C LYS A 38 16.50 4.55 -15.66
N ALA A 39 16.40 3.99 -14.45
CA ALA A 39 15.79 2.69 -14.23
C ALA A 39 14.30 2.67 -14.65
N LEU A 40 13.55 3.73 -14.33
CA LEU A 40 12.15 3.86 -14.76
C LEU A 40 12.05 3.92 -16.29
N LYS A 41 12.92 4.68 -16.97
CA LYS A 41 12.95 4.71 -18.43
C LYS A 41 13.26 3.33 -19.01
N GLU A 42 14.27 2.63 -18.48
CA GLU A 42 14.58 1.27 -18.95
C GLU A 42 13.43 0.29 -18.72
N LEU A 43 12.67 0.45 -17.62
CA LEU A 43 11.52 -0.39 -17.30
C LEU A 43 10.31 -0.12 -18.20
N PHE A 44 10.06 1.15 -18.52
CA PHE A 44 8.84 1.61 -19.22
C PHE A 44 9.04 1.92 -20.71
N ASP A 45 10.27 2.11 -21.20
CA ASP A 45 10.62 2.28 -22.63
C ASP A 45 10.87 0.93 -23.32
N ARG A 46 10.16 -0.11 -22.85
CA ARG A 46 10.24 -1.45 -23.39
C ARG A 46 9.51 -1.53 -24.71
N LYS A 47 10.22 -1.96 -25.76
CA LYS A 47 9.67 -2.14 -27.11
C LYS A 47 9.03 -3.50 -27.34
N ASP A 48 9.25 -4.43 -26.42
CA ASP A 48 8.76 -5.82 -26.45
C ASP A 48 7.40 -5.98 -25.75
N GLY A 49 6.72 -4.88 -25.39
CA GLY A 49 5.43 -4.91 -24.70
C GLY A 49 4.37 -5.70 -25.46
N ASP A 50 4.21 -5.41 -26.76
CA ASP A 50 3.21 -6.07 -27.62
C ASP A 50 3.48 -7.58 -27.77
N GLU A 51 4.75 -7.98 -27.83
CA GLU A 51 5.15 -9.40 -27.93
C GLU A 51 4.82 -10.16 -26.65
N ILE A 52 5.06 -9.54 -25.49
CA ILE A 52 4.73 -10.10 -24.17
C ILE A 52 3.23 -10.21 -23.99
N GLU A 53 2.48 -9.18 -24.37
CA GLU A 53 1.02 -9.21 -24.35
C GLU A 53 0.48 -10.36 -25.21
N ALA A 54 1.00 -10.51 -26.42
CA ALA A 54 0.60 -11.59 -27.32
C ALA A 54 0.91 -12.99 -26.74
N ASP A 55 2.09 -13.19 -26.13
CA ASP A 55 2.45 -14.46 -25.49
C ASP A 55 1.54 -14.75 -24.29
N ILE A 56 1.33 -13.77 -23.41
CA ILE A 56 0.43 -13.91 -22.25
C ILE A 56 -0.97 -14.29 -22.71
N ASN A 57 -1.55 -13.54 -23.66
CA ASN A 57 -2.88 -13.82 -24.18
C ASN A 57 -2.98 -15.22 -24.80
N SER A 58 -1.96 -15.64 -25.56
CA SER A 58 -1.87 -16.99 -26.10
C SER A 58 -1.92 -18.06 -25.01
N LYS A 59 -1.23 -17.87 -23.88
CA LYS A 59 -1.27 -18.81 -22.75
C LYS A 59 -2.61 -18.78 -22.01
N LEU A 60 -3.17 -17.60 -21.78
CA LEU A 60 -4.45 -17.45 -21.09
C LEU A 60 -5.58 -18.12 -21.87
N CYS A 61 -5.61 -18.00 -23.20
CA CYS A 61 -6.59 -18.69 -24.04
C CYS A 61 -6.53 -20.22 -23.96
N LEU A 62 -5.42 -20.79 -23.48
CA LEU A 62 -5.27 -22.24 -23.29
C LEU A 62 -5.69 -22.69 -21.88
N MET A 63 -5.97 -21.76 -20.96
CA MET A 63 -6.43 -22.09 -19.61
C MET A 63 -7.91 -22.44 -19.63
N VAL A 64 -8.23 -23.66 -19.18
CA VAL A 64 -9.62 -24.11 -18.99
C VAL A 64 -9.77 -24.63 -17.55
N PRO A 65 -10.77 -24.15 -16.77
CA PRO A 65 -11.76 -23.13 -17.16
C PRO A 65 -11.14 -21.75 -17.35
N GLU A 66 -11.83 -20.90 -18.11
CA GLU A 66 -11.46 -19.50 -18.26
C GLU A 66 -11.36 -18.83 -16.88
N PRO A 67 -10.27 -18.12 -16.55
CA PRO A 67 -10.18 -17.46 -15.26
C PRO A 67 -11.15 -16.28 -15.18
N CYS A 68 -11.65 -15.99 -13.97
CA CYS A 68 -12.66 -14.97 -13.68
C CYS A 68 -12.13 -13.53 -13.73
N TRP A 69 -11.34 -13.16 -14.74
CA TRP A 69 -10.67 -11.86 -14.83
C TRP A 69 -11.63 -10.67 -14.91
N GLU A 70 -12.79 -10.87 -15.55
CA GLU A 70 -13.83 -9.86 -15.76
C GLU A 70 -14.87 -9.82 -14.63
N ASP A 71 -14.86 -10.81 -13.73
CA ASP A 71 -15.71 -10.77 -12.55
C ASP A 71 -15.05 -9.83 -11.53
N GLU A 72 -15.69 -8.70 -11.20
CA GLU A 72 -15.25 -7.85 -10.09
C GLU A 72 -15.34 -8.69 -8.80
N PRO A 73 -14.25 -9.27 -8.29
CA PRO A 73 -14.33 -10.24 -7.20
C PRO A 73 -14.75 -9.58 -5.88
N PHE A 74 -14.69 -8.24 -5.87
CA PHE A 74 -14.98 -7.37 -4.75
C PHE A 74 -16.21 -6.48 -5.00
N ASP A 75 -17.04 -6.76 -6.00
CA ASP A 75 -18.28 -6.01 -6.21
C ASP A 75 -19.14 -5.96 -4.94
N PHE A 76 -19.10 -7.02 -4.13
CA PHE A 76 -19.77 -7.07 -2.82
C PHE A 76 -19.27 -6.02 -1.82
N LEU A 77 -18.02 -5.52 -1.93
CA LEU A 77 -17.47 -4.50 -1.03
C LEU A 77 -18.09 -3.12 -1.27
N ARG A 78 -18.72 -2.89 -2.42
CA ARG A 78 -19.46 -1.65 -2.70
C ARG A 78 -20.65 -1.44 -1.76
N GLU A 79 -21.14 -2.49 -1.10
CA GLU A 79 -22.20 -2.37 -0.09
C GLU A 79 -21.67 -1.97 1.31
N TYR A 80 -20.35 -2.03 1.54
CA TYR A 80 -19.72 -1.83 2.83
C TYR A 80 -18.80 -0.59 2.92
N LEU A 81 -18.45 0.03 1.78
CA LEU A 81 -17.63 1.24 1.67
C LEU A 81 -18.47 2.46 1.28
#